data_AF-A0A1G9P9W1-F1
#
_entry.id   AF-A0A1G9P9W1-F1
#
_cell.length_a   1.000
_cell.length_b   1.000
_cell.length_c   1.000
_cell.angle_alpha   90.00
_cell.angle_beta   90.00
_cell.angle_gamma   90.00
#
_symmetry.space_group_name_H-M   'P 1'
#
loop_
_entity.id
_entity.type
_entity.pdbx_description
1 polymer ?
#
loop_
_entity_poly.entity_id
_entity_poly.type
_entity_poly.pdbx_seq_one_letter_code
_entity_poly.pdbx_strand_id
1 'polypeptide(L)' 'MLTLLRNARLYVPEPRGLCDLLIADGRIAAIASAGEPLASGPLVNEIDLGGRRVIPGLVDPLVHFIGGAAKAASARAPPN' A
#
# COMPACT_ATOMS: atom_id res chain seq x y z
N MET A 1 14.37 -2.08 -10.62
CA MET A 1 14.07 -0.62 -10.61
C MET A 1 14.22 -0.11 -9.18
N LEU A 2 14.86 1.05 -8.99
CA LEU A 2 15.00 1.71 -7.69
C LEU A 2 14.04 2.90 -7.62
N THR A 3 13.33 3.05 -6.51
CA THR A 3 12.42 4.18 -6.28
C THR A 3 12.61 4.72 -4.88
N LEU A 4 12.84 6.02 -4.76
CA LEU A 4 13.00 6.72 -3.50
C LEU A 4 11.77 7.61 -3.27
N LEU A 5 10.98 7.28 -2.25
CA LEU A 5 9.85 8.09 -1.81
C LEU A 5 10.33 9.06 -0.75
N ARG A 6 10.23 10.36 -1.01
CA ARG A 6 10.69 11.42 -0.09
C ARG A 6 9.52 12.00 0.70
N ASN A 7 9.81 12.45 1.91
CA ASN A 7 8.90 13.21 2.77
C ASN A 7 7.57 12.47 3.06
N ALA A 8 7.62 11.18 3.38
CA ALA A 8 6.46 10.40 3.79
C ALA A 8 6.13 10.64 5.27
N ARG A 9 4.86 10.94 5.61
CA ARG A 9 4.39 10.78 6.99
C ARG A 9 4.05 9.30 7.22
N LEU A 10 4.99 8.56 7.78
CA LEU A 10 4.94 7.10 7.85
C LEU A 10 4.23 6.58 9.10
N TYR A 11 3.41 5.55 8.93
CA TYR A 11 2.72 4.82 10.01
C TYR A 11 3.03 3.31 9.90
N VAL A 12 3.45 2.66 10.99
CA VAL A 12 3.86 1.23 10.98
C VAL A 12 3.58 0.43 12.27
N PRO A 13 2.32 0.27 12.72
CA PRO A 13 1.12 1.08 12.49
C PRO A 13 1.13 2.40 13.29
N GLU A 14 2.02 2.54 14.28
CA GLU A 14 2.24 3.79 15.01
C GLU A 14 2.93 4.85 14.13
N PRO A 15 2.68 6.15 14.37
CA PRO A 15 3.36 7.21 13.64
C PRO A 15 4.89 7.16 13.87
N ARG A 16 5.66 7.23 12.79
CA ARG A 16 7.13 7.36 12.81
C ARG A 16 7.66 8.74 12.44
N GLY A 17 6.77 9.69 12.17
CA GLY A 17 7.14 11.04 11.74
C GLY A 17 7.39 11.11 10.23
N LEU A 18 8.26 12.04 9.82
CA LEU A 18 8.61 12.27 8.42
C LEU A 18 9.81 11.38 8.05
N CYS A 19 9.64 10.53 7.05
CA CYS A 19 10.61 9.53 6.63
C CYS A 19 10.79 9.52 5.11
N ASP A 20 11.92 8.96 4.67
CA ASP A 20 12.15 8.59 3.28
C ASP A 20 12.23 7.06 3.16
N LEU A 21 11.70 6.52 2.07
CA LEU A 21 11.62 5.07 1.83
C LEU A 21 12.31 4.71 0.51
N LEU A 22 13.27 3.80 0.57
CA LEU A 22 13.88 3.21 -0.63
C LEU A 22 13.21 1.89 -0.97
N ILE A 23 12.70 1.79 -2.19
CA ILE A 23 12.10 0.59 -2.76
C ILE A 23 13.05 0.01 -3.81
N ALA A 24 13.38 -1.28 -3.67
CA ALA A 24 14.17 -2.04 -4.63
C ALA A 24 13.49 -3.38 -4.89
N ASP A 25 13.32 -3.73 -6.17
CA ASP A 25 12.71 -5.01 -6.58
C ASP A 25 11.33 -5.27 -5.92
N GLY A 26 10.50 -4.22 -5.84
CA GLY A 26 9.18 -4.30 -5.20
C GLY A 26 9.19 -4.47 -3.68
N ARG A 27 10.36 -4.45 -3.04
CA ARG A 27 10.53 -4.57 -1.58
C ARG A 27 11.01 -3.27 -0.97
N ILE A 28 10.70 -3.05 0.32
CA ILE A 28 11.28 -1.97 1.10
C ILE A 28 12.73 -2.35 1.39
N ALA A 29 13.68 -1.62 0.80
CA ALA A 29 15.11 -1.83 0.99
C ALA A 29 15.65 -1.04 2.18
N ALA A 30 15.13 0.16 2.43
CA ALA A 30 15.49 0.99 3.58
C ALA A 30 14.37 1.98 3.96
N ILE A 31 14.35 2.37 5.23
CA ILE A 31 13.53 3.46 5.77
C ILE A 31 14.48 4.33 6.60
N ALA A 32 14.48 5.63 6.36
CA ALA A 32 15.34 6.58 7.07
C ALA A 32 14.53 7.82 7.48
N SER A 33 15.06 8.63 8.40
CA SER A 33 14.44 9.93 8.70
C SER A 33 14.51 10.83 7.46
N ALA A 34 13.51 11.69 7.26
CA ALA A 34 13.49 12.55 6.08
C ALA A 34 14.76 13.41 5.97
N GLY A 35 15.37 13.39 4.78
CA GLY A 35 16.62 14.11 4.50
C GLY A 35 17.89 13.33 4.80
N GLU A 36 17.81 12.15 5.45
CA GLU A 36 18.98 11.29 5.59
C GLU A 36 19.45 10.77 4.21
N PRO A 37 20.77 10.54 4.03
CA PRO A 37 21.29 10.03 2.78
C PRO A 37 20.78 8.61 2.51
N LEU A 38 20.06 8.44 1.40
CA LEU A 38 19.70 7.16 0.81
C LEU A 38 20.32 7.07 -0.60
N ALA A 39 19.95 6.04 -1.36
CA ALA A 39 20.41 5.89 -2.75
C ALA A 39 19.99 7.10 -3.60
N SER A 40 20.92 7.62 -4.40
CA SER A 40 20.70 8.72 -5.33
C SER A 40 21.37 8.43 -6.68
N GLY A 41 21.00 9.20 -7.70
CA GLY A 41 21.60 9.12 -9.04
C GLY A 41 20.59 8.86 -10.15
N PRO A 42 21.04 8.82 -11.42
CA PRO A 42 20.17 8.84 -12.60
C PRO A 42 19.30 7.59 -12.76
N LEU A 43 19.60 6.51 -12.03
CA LEU A 43 18.86 5.25 -12.04
C LEU A 43 17.83 5.16 -10.89
N VAL A 44 17.78 6.14 -9.99
CA VAL A 44 16.82 6.21 -8.90
C VAL A 44 15.65 7.09 -9.32
N ASN A 45 14.45 6.50 -9.34
CA ASN A 45 13.23 7.27 -9.54
C ASN A 45 12.83 7.94 -8.23
N GLU A 46 13.06 9.25 -8.10
CA GLU A 46 12.70 10.00 -6.91
C GLU A 46 11.28 10.56 -7.02
N ILE A 47 10.48 10.39 -5.96
CA ILE A 47 9.11 10.90 -5.86
C ILE A 47 8.96 11.62 -4.52
N ASP A 48 8.74 12.93 -4.56
CA ASP A 48 8.41 13.70 -3.36
C ASP A 48 6.91 13.55 -3.03
N LEU A 49 6.62 13.03 -1.84
CA LEU A 49 5.25 12.86 -1.35
C LEU A 49 4.71 14.11 -0.66
N GLY A 50 5.53 15.13 -0.41
CA GLY A 50 5.08 16.41 0.17
C GLY A 50 4.42 16.26 1.54
N GLY A 51 4.85 15.27 2.35
CA GLY A 51 4.24 14.95 3.63
C GLY A 51 3.01 14.07 3.54
N ARG A 52 2.64 13.50 2.39
CA ARG A 52 1.48 12.59 2.33
C ARG A 52 1.68 11.38 3.24
N ARG A 53 0.56 10.84 3.72
CA ARG A 53 0.56 9.67 4.60
C ARG A 53 0.93 8.42 3.80
N VAL A 54 1.80 7.61 4.38
CA VAL A 54 2.13 6.27 3.89
C VAL A 54 1.78 5.28 5.00
N ILE A 55 0.97 4.29 4.65
CA ILE A 55 0.50 3.22 5.53
C ILE A 55 0.86 1.88 4.89
N PRO A 56 0.92 0.77 5.65
CA PRO A 56 0.96 -0.56 5.07
C PRO A 56 -0.27 -0.77 4.17
N GLY A 57 -0.09 -1.52 3.08
CA GLY A 57 -1.22 -1.92 2.24
C GLY A 57 -2.27 -2.66 3.06
N LEU A 58 -3.55 -2.40 2.75
CA LEU A 58 -4.65 -3.07 3.44
C LEU A 58 -4.69 -4.55 3.05
N VAL A 59 -4.98 -5.41 4.03
CA VAL A 59 -5.25 -6.84 3.82
C VAL A 59 -6.75 -7.05 3.98
N ASP A 60 -7.41 -7.48 2.90
CA ASP A 60 -8.83 -7.83 2.92
C ASP A 60 -8.99 -9.36 2.99
N PRO A 61 -9.35 -9.92 4.16
CA PRO A 61 -9.52 -11.37 4.31
C PRO A 61 -10.88 -11.88 3.83
N LEU A 62 -11.82 -11.00 3.47
CA LEU A 62 -13.21 -11.37 3.18
C LEU A 62 -13.65 -10.87 1.80
N VAL A 63 -13.05 -11.45 0.76
CA VAL A 63 -13.38 -11.09 -0.62
C VAL A 63 -14.13 -12.22 -1.33
N HIS A 64 -15.19 -11.87 -2.04
CA HIS A 64 -15.91 -12.78 -2.93
C HIS A 64 -15.25 -12.79 -4.33
N PHE A 65 -14.13 -13.50 -4.48
CA PHE A 65 -13.33 -13.48 -5.72
C PHE A 65 -14.12 -13.81 -7.00
N ILE A 66 -15.10 -14.72 -6.92
CA ILE A 66 -15.89 -15.19 -8.07
C ILE A 66 -17.35 -14.69 -8.06
N GLY A 67 -17.68 -13.74 -7.19
CA GLY A 67 -19.03 -13.23 -7.00
C GLY A 67 -19.72 -13.77 -5.74
N GLY A 68 -20.69 -12.99 -5.23
CA GLY A 68 -21.49 -13.33 -4.06
C GLY A 68 -22.61 -14.33 -4.36
N ALA A 69 -23.45 -14.62 -3.37
CA ALA A 69 -24.52 -15.60 -3.49
C ALA A 69 -25.34 -15.42 -4.78
N ALA A 70 -25.40 -16.47 -5.60
CA ALA A 70 -26.43 -16.58 -6.62
C ALA A 70 -27.78 -16.48 -5.90
N LYS A 71 -28.66 -15.56 -6.34
CA LYS A 71 -30.06 -15.63 -5.91
C LYS A 71 -30.54 -17.04 -6.20
N ALA A 72 -30.88 -17.79 -5.15
CA ALA A 72 -31.50 -19.10 -5.30
C ALA A 72 -32.69 -18.94 -6.26
N ALA A 73 -32.76 -19.82 -7.27
CA ALA A 73 -33.88 -19.88 -8.18
C ALA A 73 -35.18 -19.81 -7.38
N SER A 74 -36.10 -18.95 -7.82
CA SER A 74 -37.45 -18.76 -7.28
C SER A 74 -37.96 -20.04 -6.63
N ALA A 75 -38.08 -20.04 -5.29
CA ALA A 75 -38.79 -21.08 -4.58
C ALA A 75 -40.22 -21.07 -5.13
N ARG A 76 -40.53 -22.04 -5.98
CA ARG A 76 -41.88 -22.29 -6.47
C ARG A 76 -42.78 -22.42 -5.24
N ALA A 77 -43.71 -21.49 -5.06
CA ALA A 77 -44.71 -21.59 -4.01
C ALA A 77 -45.46 -22.93 -4.18
N PRO A 78 -45.72 -23.69 -3.10
CA PRO A 78 -46.50 -24.91 -3.20
C PRO A 78 -47.92 -24.57 -3.69
N PRO A 79 -48.53 -25.43 -4.53
CA PRO A 79 -49.90 -25.20 -4.98
C PRO A 79 -50.88 -25.30 -3.80
N ASN A 80 -51.89 -24.42 -3.83
CA ASN A 80 -53.03 -24.38 -2.89
C ASN A 80 -53.87 -25.67 -2.95
#